data_AF-A0A3N0ZP61-F1
#
_entry.id   AF-A0A3N0ZP61-F1
#
_cell.length_a   1.000
_cell.length_b   1.000
_cell.length_c   1.000
_cell.angle_alpha   90.00
_cell.angle_beta   90.00
_cell.angle_gamma   90.00
#
_symmetry.space_group_name_H-M   'P 1'
#
loop_
_entity.id
_entity.type
_entity.pdbx_description
1 polymer ?
#
loop_
_entity_poly.entity_id
_entity_poly.type
_entity_poly.pdbx_seq_one_letter_code
_entity_poly.pdbx_strand_id
1 'polypeptide(L)'
;MKKILILIALSSFIVLLSCQTGYRTQKDKEIASEIEHTKNDYKITQSKSAVIPKDGSGPVAGFSEASNPDVIITFKEFGVPQFVENGKTANFIYEGIDPDDTYIMYESYGNGYNLTLRKIDERVAVKFEKLCQLFIVGNPSLTSIRIPENLRYEQIIWTPRNDGTWELRIGTTERGCKSKSLDELQKMRNKNYENSVPK
;
A
#
# COMPACT_ATOMS: atom_id res chain seq x y z
N MET A 1 64.61 -13.71 3.94
CA MET A 1 63.48 -13.10 4.68
C MET A 1 62.39 -12.43 3.79
N LYS A 2 62.29 -12.71 2.47
CA LYS A 2 61.21 -12.15 1.63
C LYS A 2 60.01 -13.10 1.39
N LYS A 3 60.19 -14.43 1.54
CA LYS A 3 59.13 -15.42 1.26
C LYS A 3 58.11 -15.59 2.40
N ILE A 4 58.48 -15.31 3.64
CA ILE A 4 57.59 -15.44 4.82
C ILE A 4 56.58 -14.29 4.90
N LEU A 5 56.97 -13.07 4.48
CA LEU A 5 56.08 -11.90 4.47
C LEU A 5 54.92 -12.03 3.45
N ILE A 6 55.11 -12.76 2.34
CA ILE A 6 54.08 -12.92 1.31
C ILE A 6 52.97 -13.89 1.77
N LEU A 7 53.31 -14.92 2.54
CA LEU A 7 52.35 -15.89 3.09
C LEU A 7 51.41 -15.27 4.14
N ILE A 8 51.90 -14.33 4.94
CA ILE A 8 51.10 -13.64 5.97
C ILE A 8 50.15 -12.62 5.34
N ALA A 9 50.55 -11.98 4.23
CA ALA A 9 49.68 -11.05 3.49
C ALA A 9 48.54 -11.80 2.77
N LEU A 10 48.81 -13.00 2.24
CA LEU A 10 47.79 -13.81 1.55
C LEU A 10 46.73 -14.38 2.51
N SER A 11 47.13 -14.80 3.72
CA SER A 11 46.19 -15.29 4.74
C SER A 11 45.26 -14.19 5.27
N SER A 12 45.76 -12.96 5.36
CA SER A 12 44.97 -11.81 5.84
C SER A 12 43.88 -11.39 4.85
N PHE A 13 44.16 -11.53 3.54
CA PHE A 13 43.21 -11.16 2.48
C PHE A 13 42.06 -12.17 2.34
N ILE A 14 42.32 -13.46 2.56
CA ILE A 14 41.29 -14.51 2.50
C ILE A 14 40.30 -14.37 3.65
N VAL A 15 40.77 -14.02 4.87
CA VAL A 15 39.90 -13.83 6.05
C VAL A 15 38.94 -12.65 5.85
N LEU A 16 39.40 -11.55 5.25
CA LEU A 16 38.57 -10.37 4.98
C LEU A 16 37.49 -10.64 3.92
N LEU A 17 37.80 -11.42 2.87
CA LEU A 17 36.83 -11.82 1.85
C LEU A 17 35.76 -12.79 2.38
N SER A 18 36.13 -13.70 3.29
CA SER A 18 35.17 -14.61 3.94
C SER A 18 34.23 -13.91 4.93
N CYS A 19 34.68 -12.84 5.59
CA CYS A 19 33.81 -12.05 6.48
C CYS A 19 32.78 -11.22 5.71
N GLN A 20 33.15 -10.63 4.57
CA GLN A 20 32.21 -9.82 3.78
C GLN A 20 31.12 -10.66 3.09
N THR A 21 31.45 -11.86 2.62
CA THR A 21 30.47 -12.78 2.02
C THR A 21 29.50 -13.35 3.06
N GLY A 22 29.98 -13.70 4.25
CA GLY A 22 29.14 -14.17 5.37
C GLY A 22 28.15 -13.12 5.88
N TYR A 23 28.59 -11.86 6.03
CA TYR A 23 27.72 -10.78 6.49
C TYR A 23 26.62 -10.43 5.47
N ARG A 24 26.96 -10.47 4.17
CA ARG A 24 25.99 -10.22 3.09
C ARG A 24 24.94 -11.32 3.00
N THR A 25 25.35 -12.59 3.08
CA THR A 25 24.41 -13.72 3.10
C THR A 25 23.52 -13.75 4.34
N GLN A 26 24.02 -13.31 5.50
CA GLN A 26 23.21 -13.23 6.71
C GLN A 26 22.16 -12.11 6.61
N LYS A 27 22.54 -10.94 6.10
CA LYS A 27 21.62 -9.81 5.86
C LYS A 27 20.56 -10.14 4.80
N ASP A 28 20.95 -10.82 3.73
CA ASP A 28 20.02 -11.25 2.68
C ASP A 28 19.01 -12.29 3.21
N LYS A 29 19.43 -13.19 4.12
CA LYS A 29 18.55 -14.14 4.80
C LYS A 29 17.62 -13.45 5.81
N GLU A 30 18.12 -12.45 6.52
CA GLU A 30 17.33 -11.69 7.49
C GLU A 30 16.23 -10.90 6.78
N ILE A 31 16.56 -10.23 5.67
CA ILE A 31 15.58 -9.55 4.79
C ILE A 31 14.58 -10.57 4.22
N ALA A 32 15.03 -11.73 3.75
CA ALA A 32 14.14 -12.77 3.23
C ALA A 32 13.19 -13.29 4.31
N SER A 33 13.68 -13.51 5.53
CA SER A 33 12.87 -13.95 6.67
C SER A 33 11.87 -12.89 7.14
N GLU A 34 12.25 -11.61 7.08
CA GLU A 34 11.36 -10.49 7.38
C GLU A 34 10.25 -10.39 6.32
N ILE A 35 10.57 -10.59 5.04
CA ILE A 35 9.60 -10.66 3.95
C ILE A 35 8.66 -11.87 4.11
N GLU A 36 9.19 -13.04 4.45
CA GLU A 36 8.40 -14.27 4.63
C GLU A 36 7.47 -14.20 5.85
N HIS A 37 7.94 -13.61 6.95
CA HIS A 37 7.11 -13.37 8.13
C HIS A 37 6.02 -12.33 7.84
N THR A 38 6.34 -11.29 7.07
CA THR A 38 5.37 -10.28 6.62
C THR A 38 4.32 -10.87 5.67
N LYS A 39 4.68 -11.87 4.85
CA LYS A 39 3.75 -12.61 3.96
C LYS A 39 2.73 -13.43 4.76
N ASN A 40 3.10 -13.93 5.94
CA ASN A 40 2.20 -14.73 6.80
C ASN A 40 1.21 -13.90 7.63
N ASP A 41 1.51 -12.63 7.94
CA ASP A 41 0.63 -11.79 8.77
C ASP A 41 -0.40 -10.99 7.95
N TYR A 42 -0.19 -10.82 6.64
CA TYR A 42 -1.05 -10.00 5.77
C TYR A 42 -1.60 -10.79 4.59
N LYS A 43 -2.75 -11.44 4.80
CA LYS A 43 -3.50 -12.06 3.70
C LYS A 43 -4.39 -11.04 3.00
N ILE A 44 -3.99 -10.65 1.79
CA ILE A 44 -4.85 -9.87 0.89
C ILE A 44 -5.80 -10.84 0.17
N THR A 45 -7.08 -10.49 0.13
CA THR A 45 -8.08 -11.28 -0.60
C THR A 45 -8.23 -10.73 -2.01
N GLN A 46 -8.15 -11.61 -3.01
CA GLN A 46 -8.32 -11.24 -4.41
C GLN A 46 -9.63 -10.46 -4.63
N SER A 47 -9.51 -9.25 -5.16
CA SER A 47 -10.65 -8.50 -5.69
C SER A 47 -11.01 -8.97 -7.09
N LYS A 48 -12.29 -9.23 -7.35
CA LYS A 48 -12.85 -9.52 -8.68
C LYS A 48 -13.65 -8.36 -9.26
N SER A 49 -14.03 -7.42 -8.40
CA SER A 49 -14.69 -6.19 -8.79
C SER A 49 -14.34 -5.05 -7.83
N ALA A 50 -14.70 -3.83 -8.18
CA ALA A 50 -14.73 -2.71 -7.25
C ALA A 50 -15.88 -1.75 -7.57
N VAL A 51 -16.46 -1.18 -6.53
CA VAL A 51 -17.37 -0.03 -6.63
C VAL A 51 -16.58 1.23 -6.29
N ILE A 52 -16.54 2.18 -7.22
CA ILE A 52 -15.98 3.51 -7.00
C ILE A 52 -17.10 4.43 -6.50
N PRO A 53 -17.08 4.88 -5.24
CA PRO A 53 -18.16 5.72 -4.71
C PRO A 53 -18.32 7.04 -5.46
N LYS A 54 -19.58 7.45 -5.67
CA LYS A 54 -19.90 8.73 -6.35
C LYS A 54 -19.38 9.96 -5.58
N ASP A 55 -19.25 9.84 -4.27
CA ASP A 55 -18.83 10.91 -3.36
C ASP A 55 -17.30 11.08 -3.25
N GLY A 56 -16.53 10.26 -3.99
CA GLY A 56 -15.06 10.29 -3.95
C GLY A 56 -14.44 9.63 -2.72
N SER A 57 -15.24 8.96 -1.87
CA SER A 57 -14.69 8.10 -0.81
C SER A 57 -13.94 6.90 -1.38
N GLY A 58 -13.20 6.19 -0.53
CA GLY A 58 -12.34 5.08 -0.94
C GLY A 58 -13.12 3.95 -1.64
N PRO A 59 -12.60 3.41 -2.77
CA PRO A 59 -13.18 2.28 -3.49
C PRO A 59 -13.49 1.09 -2.59
N VAL A 60 -14.56 0.36 -2.88
CA VAL A 60 -14.93 -0.87 -2.16
C VAL A 60 -14.63 -2.06 -3.04
N ALA A 61 -13.71 -2.92 -2.61
CA ALA A 61 -13.38 -4.15 -3.33
C ALA A 61 -14.51 -5.18 -3.17
N GLY A 62 -14.84 -5.87 -4.26
CA GLY A 62 -15.74 -7.01 -4.29
C GLY A 62 -14.99 -8.31 -4.57
N PHE A 63 -15.34 -9.36 -3.84
CA PHE A 63 -14.71 -10.69 -3.95
C PHE A 63 -15.38 -11.60 -4.99
N SER A 64 -16.48 -11.11 -5.58
CA SER A 64 -17.17 -11.69 -6.72
C SER A 64 -17.23 -10.68 -7.85
N GLU A 65 -17.41 -11.15 -9.07
CA GLU A 65 -17.77 -10.28 -10.19
C GLU A 65 -19.09 -9.58 -9.89
N ALA A 66 -19.18 -8.30 -10.22
CA ALA A 66 -20.45 -7.59 -10.23
C ALA A 66 -21.29 -8.11 -11.39
N SER A 67 -22.58 -8.33 -11.16
CA SER A 67 -23.50 -8.87 -12.20
C SER A 67 -23.71 -7.89 -13.35
N ASN A 68 -23.66 -6.58 -13.08
CA ASN A 68 -23.83 -5.51 -14.06
C ASN A 68 -22.72 -4.46 -13.88
N PRO A 69 -21.49 -4.75 -14.34
CA PRO A 69 -20.40 -3.78 -14.24
C PRO A 69 -20.61 -2.65 -15.27
N ASP A 70 -20.20 -1.43 -14.91
CA ASP A 70 -20.11 -0.33 -15.88
C ASP A 70 -18.87 -0.47 -16.78
N VAL A 71 -17.80 -1.07 -16.25
CA VAL A 71 -16.50 -1.19 -16.92
C VAL A 71 -15.90 -2.57 -16.66
N ILE A 72 -15.20 -3.12 -17.66
CA ILE A 72 -14.38 -4.32 -17.50
C ILE A 72 -12.92 -3.90 -17.70
N ILE A 73 -12.08 -4.16 -16.70
CA ILE A 73 -10.65 -3.87 -16.75
C ILE A 73 -9.91 -5.20 -16.91
N THR A 74 -9.05 -5.26 -17.92
CA THR A 74 -8.18 -6.41 -18.16
C THR A 74 -6.75 -6.04 -17.82
N PHE A 75 -6.21 -6.63 -16.77
CA PHE A 75 -4.81 -6.47 -16.39
C PHE A 75 -3.97 -7.53 -17.10
N LYS A 76 -3.08 -7.07 -17.98
CA LYS A 76 -2.12 -7.91 -18.72
C LYS A 76 -0.69 -7.77 -18.20
N GLU A 77 -0.42 -6.70 -17.45
CA GLU A 77 0.88 -6.38 -16.88
C GLU A 77 0.73 -5.53 -15.61
N PHE A 78 1.79 -5.46 -14.82
CA PHE A 78 1.85 -4.69 -13.58
C PHE A 78 2.19 -3.22 -13.83
N GLY A 79 1.73 -2.33 -12.95
CA GLY A 79 2.18 -0.94 -12.95
C GLY A 79 1.49 -0.01 -13.96
N VAL A 80 0.62 -0.53 -14.84
CA VAL A 80 -0.15 0.27 -15.79
C VAL A 80 -1.45 0.77 -15.15
N PRO A 81 -1.66 2.09 -15.03
CA PRO A 81 -2.87 2.65 -14.44
C PRO A 81 -4.06 2.55 -15.39
N GLN A 82 -5.21 2.18 -14.84
CA GLN A 82 -6.51 2.13 -15.51
C GLN A 82 -7.47 3.06 -14.77
N PHE A 83 -7.95 4.10 -15.46
CA PHE A 83 -8.79 5.10 -14.82
C PHE A 83 -10.26 4.66 -14.76
N VAL A 84 -10.88 4.83 -13.60
CA VAL A 84 -12.32 4.58 -13.38
C VAL A 84 -12.95 5.78 -12.69
N GLU A 85 -14.02 6.31 -13.30
CA GLU A 85 -14.76 7.44 -12.75
C GLU A 85 -15.52 7.10 -11.47
N ASN A 86 -15.73 8.12 -10.63
CA ASN A 86 -16.60 8.01 -9.46
C ASN A 86 -18.04 7.63 -9.86
N GLY A 87 -18.65 6.75 -9.06
CA GLY A 87 -20.00 6.22 -9.28
C GLY A 87 -20.05 5.01 -10.22
N LYS A 88 -18.91 4.50 -10.66
CA LYS A 88 -18.82 3.32 -11.55
C LYS A 88 -18.47 2.05 -10.80
N THR A 89 -18.94 0.93 -11.34
CA THR A 89 -18.55 -0.42 -10.92
C THR A 89 -17.67 -1.06 -11.97
N ALA A 90 -16.53 -1.61 -11.57
CA ALA A 90 -15.59 -2.29 -12.45
C ALA A 90 -15.48 -3.78 -12.11
N ASN A 91 -15.43 -4.64 -13.13
CA ASN A 91 -14.97 -6.03 -12.99
C ASN A 91 -13.51 -6.15 -13.45
N PHE A 92 -12.79 -7.13 -12.89
CA PHE A 92 -11.37 -7.34 -13.14
C PHE A 92 -11.11 -8.69 -13.80
N ILE A 93 -10.34 -8.67 -14.88
CA ILE A 93 -9.83 -9.85 -15.57
C ILE A 93 -8.30 -9.83 -15.46
N TYR A 94 -7.72 -10.97 -15.08
CA TYR A 94 -6.28 -11.15 -14.92
C TYR A 94 -5.79 -12.07 -16.05
N GLU A 95 -5.09 -11.52 -17.04
CA GLU A 95 -4.60 -12.29 -18.19
C GLU A 95 -3.14 -12.67 -18.00
N GLY A 96 -2.86 -13.96 -17.79
CA GLY A 96 -1.49 -14.47 -17.63
C GLY A 96 -0.81 -14.06 -16.32
N ILE A 97 -1.58 -13.55 -15.36
CA ILE A 97 -1.12 -13.13 -14.04
C ILE A 97 -1.83 -13.98 -12.99
N ASP A 98 -1.07 -14.50 -12.03
CA ASP A 98 -1.64 -15.15 -10.86
C ASP A 98 -2.23 -14.08 -9.93
N PRO A 99 -3.56 -14.03 -9.74
CA PRO A 99 -4.17 -13.02 -8.92
C PRO A 99 -3.88 -13.18 -7.41
N ASP A 100 -3.51 -14.37 -6.94
CA ASP A 100 -3.31 -14.64 -5.50
C ASP A 100 -2.05 -13.96 -4.93
N ASP A 101 -1.07 -13.64 -5.80
CA ASP A 101 0.15 -12.90 -5.43
C ASP A 101 0.03 -11.39 -5.73
N THR A 102 -1.18 -10.88 -5.95
CA THR A 102 -1.41 -9.50 -6.41
C THR A 102 -2.45 -8.73 -5.61
N TYR A 103 -2.43 -7.42 -5.76
CA TYR A 103 -3.50 -6.55 -5.30
C TYR A 103 -3.67 -5.36 -6.25
N ILE A 104 -4.84 -4.72 -6.21
CA ILE A 104 -5.08 -3.49 -6.96
C ILE A 104 -4.77 -2.30 -6.05
N MET A 105 -3.80 -1.50 -6.43
CA MET A 105 -3.53 -0.21 -5.83
C MET A 105 -4.49 0.82 -6.42
N TYR A 106 -5.07 1.65 -5.56
CA TYR A 106 -5.96 2.72 -5.99
C TYR A 106 -5.34 4.06 -5.64
N GLU A 107 -5.37 5.01 -6.56
CA GLU A 107 -4.96 6.40 -6.34
C GLU A 107 -6.10 7.31 -6.76
N SER A 108 -6.60 8.16 -5.86
CA SER A 108 -7.61 9.15 -6.21
C SER A 108 -7.02 10.17 -7.18
N TYR A 109 -7.63 10.33 -8.35
CA TYR A 109 -7.17 11.23 -9.40
C TYR A 109 -8.37 11.88 -10.10
N GLY A 110 -8.38 13.20 -10.23
CA GLY A 110 -9.51 13.92 -10.83
C GLY A 110 -10.85 13.60 -10.15
N ASN A 111 -11.82 13.09 -10.93
CA ASN A 111 -13.15 12.65 -10.51
C ASN A 111 -13.26 11.12 -10.38
N GLY A 112 -12.16 10.42 -10.11
CA GLY A 112 -12.12 8.97 -10.08
C GLY A 112 -10.87 8.42 -9.43
N TYR A 113 -10.49 7.22 -9.85
CA TYR A 113 -9.32 6.51 -9.35
C TYR A 113 -8.51 5.91 -10.48
N ASN A 114 -7.19 6.03 -10.38
CA ASN A 114 -6.26 5.20 -11.14
C ASN A 114 -6.10 3.86 -10.41
N LEU A 115 -6.48 2.77 -11.06
CA LEU A 115 -6.34 1.41 -10.56
C LEU A 115 -5.09 0.81 -11.20
N THR A 116 -4.16 0.34 -10.38
CA THR A 116 -2.89 -0.24 -10.85
C THR A 116 -2.70 -1.61 -10.22
N LEU A 117 -2.52 -2.64 -11.03
CA LEU A 117 -2.17 -3.96 -10.52
C LEU A 117 -0.72 -3.96 -10.01
N ARG A 118 -0.51 -4.48 -8.80
CA ARG A 118 0.78 -4.56 -8.10
C ARG A 118 0.98 -5.95 -7.49
N LYS A 119 2.22 -6.33 -7.27
CA LYS A 119 2.54 -7.54 -6.51
C LYS A 119 2.45 -7.26 -5.01
N ILE A 120 2.04 -8.24 -4.22
CA ILE A 120 1.89 -8.10 -2.76
C ILE A 120 3.23 -7.79 -2.07
N ASP A 121 4.34 -8.26 -2.62
CA ASP A 121 5.71 -8.09 -2.10
C ASP A 121 6.46 -6.88 -2.69
N GLU A 122 5.83 -6.12 -3.58
CA GLU A 122 6.44 -4.96 -4.22
C GLU A 122 6.52 -3.78 -3.25
N ARG A 123 7.71 -3.16 -3.14
CA ARG A 123 7.84 -1.87 -2.47
C ARG A 123 7.21 -0.77 -3.31
N VAL A 124 6.27 -0.03 -2.73
CA VAL A 124 5.58 1.06 -3.42
C VAL A 124 5.90 2.40 -2.77
N ALA A 125 5.92 3.46 -3.58
CA ALA A 125 6.04 4.83 -3.13
C ALA A 125 4.79 5.59 -3.51
N VAL A 126 4.04 6.05 -2.51
CA VAL A 126 2.89 6.94 -2.72
C VAL A 126 3.33 8.38 -2.50
N LYS A 127 2.89 9.26 -3.39
CA LYS A 127 3.17 10.69 -3.29
C LYS A 127 1.85 11.44 -3.15
N PHE A 128 1.61 11.98 -1.97
CA PHE A 128 0.52 12.92 -1.81
C PHE A 128 0.88 14.21 -2.53
N GLU A 129 -0.05 14.78 -3.29
CA GLU A 129 0.11 16.05 -3.98
C GLU A 129 -0.76 17.15 -3.37
N LYS A 130 -1.85 16.76 -2.70
CA LYS A 130 -2.82 17.66 -2.09
C LYS A 130 -3.56 17.00 -0.92
N LEU A 131 -4.21 17.83 -0.10
CA LEU A 131 -5.17 17.37 0.90
C LEU A 131 -6.33 16.61 0.24
N CYS A 132 -6.95 15.72 1.02
CA CYS A 132 -8.07 14.87 0.61
C CYS A 132 -7.74 13.82 -0.46
N GLN A 133 -6.47 13.68 -0.86
CA GLN A 133 -6.05 12.57 -1.71
C GLN A 133 -6.02 11.27 -0.91
N LEU A 134 -6.37 10.18 -1.59
CA LEU A 134 -6.55 8.86 -1.02
C LEU A 134 -5.77 7.83 -1.85
N PHE A 135 -5.12 6.91 -1.14
CA PHE A 135 -4.50 5.72 -1.71
C PHE A 135 -5.07 4.47 -1.05
N ILE A 136 -5.12 3.37 -1.79
CA ILE A 136 -5.27 2.02 -1.22
C ILE A 136 -4.04 1.23 -1.64
N VAL A 137 -3.31 0.67 -0.68
CA VAL A 137 -2.08 -0.10 -0.88
C VAL A 137 -2.18 -1.47 -0.21
N GLY A 138 -1.30 -2.40 -0.59
CA GLY A 138 -1.31 -3.75 -0.04
C GLY A 138 -0.77 -3.81 1.39
N ASN A 139 0.46 -3.33 1.58
CA ASN A 139 1.19 -3.52 2.83
C ASN A 139 1.84 -2.23 3.33
N PRO A 140 1.54 -1.75 4.56
CA PRO A 140 2.17 -0.57 5.14
C PRO A 140 3.69 -0.65 5.24
N SER A 141 4.25 -1.80 5.61
CA SER A 141 5.70 -1.99 5.78
C SER A 141 6.48 -1.92 4.46
N LEU A 142 5.80 -2.18 3.33
CA LEU A 142 6.37 -2.07 1.99
C LEU A 142 6.02 -0.74 1.30
N THR A 143 5.30 0.15 1.99
CA THR A 143 4.84 1.41 1.42
C THR A 143 5.62 2.58 1.99
N SER A 144 6.36 3.28 1.13
CA SER A 144 6.96 4.57 1.46
C SER A 144 6.02 5.71 1.11
N ILE A 145 5.91 6.71 1.98
CA ILE A 145 5.09 7.89 1.75
C ILE A 145 5.97 9.10 1.50
N ARG A 146 5.66 9.85 0.45
CA ARG A 146 6.21 11.18 0.18
C ARG A 146 5.09 12.22 0.29
N ILE A 147 5.37 13.29 1.02
CA ILE A 147 4.48 14.46 1.09
C ILE A 147 5.26 15.71 0.70
N PRO A 148 4.61 16.71 0.09
CA PRO A 148 5.20 18.01 -0.16
C PRO A 148 5.35 18.77 1.17
N GLU A 149 6.28 19.74 1.19
CA GLU A 149 6.66 20.48 2.40
C GLU A 149 5.51 21.22 3.08
N ASN A 150 4.46 21.56 2.33
CA ASN A 150 3.28 22.25 2.83
C ASN A 150 2.25 21.31 3.51
N LEU A 151 2.49 20.00 3.50
CA LEU A 151 1.67 19.00 4.18
C LEU A 151 2.44 18.37 5.34
N ARG A 152 1.71 17.89 6.35
CA ARG A 152 2.28 17.32 7.57
C ARG A 152 2.02 15.82 7.64
N TYR A 153 3.05 15.04 7.99
CA TYR A 153 2.97 13.57 8.08
C TYR A 153 1.93 13.12 9.11
N GLU A 154 1.75 13.90 10.17
CA GLU A 154 0.81 13.64 11.26
C GLU A 154 -0.66 13.68 10.81
N GLN A 155 -0.93 14.23 9.63
CA GLN A 155 -2.27 14.28 9.04
C GLN A 155 -2.60 13.03 8.22
N ILE A 156 -1.68 12.06 8.16
CA ILE A 156 -1.87 10.80 7.46
C ILE A 156 -2.52 9.77 8.37
N ILE A 157 -3.60 9.18 7.88
CA ILE A 157 -4.31 8.11 8.57
C ILE A 157 -4.24 6.85 7.73
N TRP A 158 -3.84 5.76 8.39
CA TRP A 158 -3.87 4.41 7.87
C TRP A 158 -5.11 3.69 8.40
N THR A 159 -5.94 3.17 7.51
CA THR A 159 -7.14 2.42 7.90
C THR A 159 -7.08 1.03 7.25
N PRO A 160 -7.09 -0.07 8.04
CA PRO A 160 -7.14 -1.41 7.48
C PRO A 160 -8.49 -1.65 6.81
N ARG A 161 -8.50 -2.49 5.78
CA ARG A 161 -9.71 -2.84 5.02
C ARG A 161 -9.97 -4.34 5.07
N ASN A 162 -11.20 -4.72 4.76
CA ASN A 162 -11.67 -6.12 4.84
C ASN A 162 -11.04 -7.03 3.78
N ASP A 163 -10.52 -6.47 2.69
CA ASP A 163 -9.78 -7.18 1.64
C ASP A 163 -8.29 -7.38 2.00
N GLY A 164 -7.86 -6.99 3.20
CA GLY A 164 -6.47 -7.09 3.65
C GLY A 164 -5.57 -5.95 3.16
N THR A 165 -6.10 -5.05 2.33
CA THR A 165 -5.41 -3.82 1.90
C THR A 165 -5.57 -2.71 2.94
N TRP A 166 -4.87 -1.61 2.73
CA TRP A 166 -4.83 -0.46 3.62
C TRP A 166 -5.16 0.81 2.86
N GLU A 167 -6.08 1.58 3.43
CA GLU A 167 -6.40 2.92 2.95
C GLU A 167 -5.50 3.95 3.63
N LEU A 168 -4.84 4.79 2.83
CA LEU A 168 -4.13 5.96 3.31
C LEU A 168 -4.88 7.21 2.90
N ARG A 169 -5.06 8.13 3.85
CA ARG A 169 -5.64 9.44 3.60
C ARG A 169 -4.78 10.52 4.22
N ILE A 170 -4.73 11.70 3.60
CA ILE A 170 -4.16 12.90 4.20
C ILE A 170 -5.22 13.99 4.35
N GLY A 171 -5.23 14.67 5.49
CA GLY A 171 -6.16 15.78 5.73
C GLY A 171 -7.54 15.33 6.19
N THR A 172 -7.69 14.15 6.77
CA THR A 172 -8.97 13.58 7.22
C THR A 172 -9.78 14.51 8.13
N THR A 173 -9.11 15.38 8.89
CA THR A 173 -9.73 16.37 9.80
C THR A 173 -9.98 17.72 9.14
N GLU A 174 -9.50 17.93 7.91
CA GLU A 174 -9.63 19.20 7.19
C GLU A 174 -11.02 19.35 6.58
N ARG A 175 -11.52 20.59 6.60
CA ARG A 175 -12.86 20.89 6.08
C ARG A 175 -12.92 20.59 4.57
N GLY A 176 -13.85 19.73 4.18
CA GLY A 176 -14.07 19.34 2.77
C GLY A 176 -13.44 18.01 2.37
N CYS A 177 -12.53 17.46 3.18
CA CYS A 177 -12.05 16.09 2.96
C CYS A 177 -13.11 15.08 3.42
N LYS A 178 -13.50 14.17 2.54
CA LYS A 178 -14.43 13.09 2.90
C LYS A 178 -13.71 12.04 3.73
N SER A 179 -14.29 11.70 4.87
CA SER A 179 -13.78 10.67 5.75
C SER A 179 -14.91 9.91 6.40
N LYS A 180 -15.02 8.62 6.04
CA LYS A 180 -15.96 7.71 6.69
C LYS A 180 -15.69 7.63 8.19
N SER A 181 -14.42 7.65 8.59
CA SER A 181 -14.03 7.68 10.00
C SER A 181 -14.45 8.98 10.71
N LEU A 182 -14.40 10.12 10.03
CA LEU A 182 -14.92 11.38 10.57
C LEU A 182 -16.45 11.35 10.67
N ASP A 183 -17.13 10.81 9.67
CA ASP A 183 -18.59 10.66 9.67
C ASP A 183 -19.04 9.74 10.81
N GLU A 184 -18.35 8.62 11.04
CA GLU A 184 -18.60 7.73 12.19
C GLU A 184 -18.25 8.39 13.54
N LEU A 185 -17.13 9.11 13.63
CA LEU A 185 -16.79 9.90 14.82
C LEU A 185 -17.85 10.96 15.13
N GLN A 186 -18.41 11.62 14.11
CA GLN A 186 -19.49 12.59 14.26
C GLN A 186 -20.79 11.91 14.71
N LYS A 187 -21.10 10.71 14.21
CA LYS A 187 -22.23 9.91 14.70
C LYS A 187 -22.07 9.44 16.14
N MET A 188 -20.83 9.26 16.61
CA MET A 188 -20.54 8.92 18.02
C MET A 188 -20.53 10.16 18.93
N ARG A 189 -20.24 11.35 18.39
CA ARG A 189 -20.36 12.64 19.08
C ARG A 189 -21.84 13.02 19.24
N ASN A 190 -22.50 12.33 20.16
CA ASN A 190 -23.84 12.68 20.62
C ASN A 190 -23.73 13.83 21.63
N LYS A 191 -24.79 14.63 21.84
CA LYS A 191 -24.83 15.74 22.84
C LYS A 191 -24.29 15.37 24.24
N ASN A 192 -24.31 14.09 24.62
CA ASN A 192 -23.78 13.61 25.90
C ASN A 192 -22.24 13.54 25.95
N TYR A 193 -21.57 13.32 24.82
CA TYR A 193 -20.10 13.29 24.74
C TYR A 193 -19.49 14.68 24.94
N GLU A 194 -20.09 15.71 24.36
CA GLU A 194 -19.60 17.10 24.51
C GLU A 194 -19.65 17.60 25.96
N ASN A 195 -20.58 17.09 26.76
CA ASN A 195 -20.70 17.43 28.18
C ASN A 195 -19.69 16.68 29.08
N SER A 196 -18.99 15.68 28.55
CA SER A 196 -18.06 14.82 29.30
C SER A 196 -16.59 15.01 28.88
N VAL A 197 -16.31 15.95 27.98
CA VAL A 197 -14.94 16.39 27.69
C VAL A 197 -14.46 17.31 28.81
N PRO A 198 -13.34 17.00 29.51
CA PRO A 198 -12.73 17.91 30.47
C PRO A 198 -12.41 19.24 29.80
N LYS A 199 -12.86 20.34 30.41
CA LYS A 199 -12.58 21.70 29.92
C LYS A 199 -11.18 22.14 30.29
#